data_AF-A0A6D2L292-F1
#
_entry.id   AF-A0A6D2L292-F1
#
_cell.length_a   1.000
_cell.length_b   1.000
_cell.length_c   1.000
_cell.angle_alpha   90.00
_cell.angle_beta   90.00
_cell.angle_gamma   90.00
#
_symmetry.space_group_name_H-M   'P 1'
#
loop_
_entity.id
_entity.type
_entity.pdbx_description
1 polymer ?
#
loop_
_entity_poly.entity_id
_entity_poly.type
_entity_poly.pdbx_seq_one_letter_code
_entity_poly.pdbx_strand_id
1 'polypeptide(L)'
;MGKKIAKKITWTIKNFSSLPPAKIYSDQFEVGGCKWCLLAYPKGNSVDFLSLYLEVASYGSLPSGWRRHTRFILTIVNQISEISSHPKKETQHWLDENSPNWGFPSMLPLNELHAKDNGFMVNGELKIVAEIHLLEVIGKLDVTEETSTVTETMDVNGFQLLPSQAKAVICMFERHPEIATEFRPKNPNLRKGYMSLLLSLIETMCQLPQEISKDDLCEAYAALGLMRDAGFKLDWLEKKLDEVSEKSENEEARETQMKEMEEELKNLKQKWLDMEALVEKEKAKVSAAKAPLSFDDVV
;
A
#
# COMPACT_ATOMS: atom_id res chain seq x y z
N MET A 1 -2.98 -30.13 -15.49
CA MET A 1 -1.63 -29.61 -15.16
C MET A 1 -1.51 -28.23 -15.78
N GLY A 2 -1.49 -27.18 -14.96
CA GLY A 2 -1.45 -25.79 -15.44
C GLY A 2 -0.11 -25.44 -16.09
N LYS A 3 -0.16 -24.59 -17.12
CA LYS A 3 1.01 -24.08 -17.86
C LYS A 3 1.91 -23.30 -16.89
N LYS A 4 3.13 -23.77 -16.63
CA LYS A 4 4.11 -23.02 -15.81
C LYS A 4 4.52 -21.77 -16.58
N ILE A 5 4.21 -20.58 -16.04
CA ILE A 5 4.62 -19.31 -16.63
C ILE A 5 5.96 -18.93 -16.02
N ALA A 6 7.00 -18.81 -16.84
CA ALA A 6 8.34 -18.42 -16.41
C ALA A 6 8.81 -17.21 -17.21
N LYS A 7 9.48 -16.27 -16.55
CA LYS A 7 10.10 -15.11 -17.18
C LYS A 7 11.47 -14.85 -16.59
N LYS A 8 12.42 -14.49 -17.44
CA LYS A 8 13.76 -14.05 -17.06
C LYS A 8 13.93 -12.61 -17.49
N ILE A 9 14.38 -11.77 -16.57
CA ILE A 9 14.64 -10.35 -16.81
C ILE A 9 16.02 -9.97 -16.27
N THR A 10 16.64 -9.00 -16.93
CA THR A 10 17.92 -8.42 -16.51
C THR A 10 17.70 -6.95 -16.23
N TRP A 11 18.06 -6.51 -15.03
CA TRP A 11 18.01 -5.12 -14.61
C TRP A 11 19.44 -4.59 -14.45
N THR A 12 19.76 -3.56 -15.24
CA THR A 12 21.05 -2.85 -15.16
C THR A 12 20.85 -1.54 -14.41
N ILE A 13 21.47 -1.43 -13.24
CA ILE A 13 21.46 -0.22 -12.43
C ILE A 13 22.71 0.60 -12.78
N LYS A 14 22.50 1.80 -13.31
CA LYS A 14 23.59 2.71 -13.68
C LYS A 14 23.98 3.60 -12.51
N ASN A 15 25.24 4.07 -12.51
CA ASN A 15 25.79 4.98 -11.51
C ASN A 15 25.55 4.49 -10.06
N PHE A 16 25.66 3.18 -9.83
CA PHE A 16 25.21 2.52 -8.59
C PHE A 16 25.84 3.15 -7.33
N SER A 17 27.14 3.47 -7.39
CA SER A 17 27.87 4.07 -6.27
C SER A 17 27.33 5.45 -5.86
N SER A 18 26.78 6.21 -6.81
CA SER A 18 26.25 7.57 -6.63
C SER A 18 24.77 7.60 -6.25
N LEU A 19 24.12 6.44 -6.12
CA LEU A 19 22.71 6.39 -5.74
C LEU A 19 22.50 6.86 -4.29
N PRO A 20 21.39 7.58 -4.02
CA PRO A 20 21.02 7.97 -2.66
C PRO A 20 20.75 6.73 -1.79
N PRO A 21 20.74 6.87 -0.45
CA PRO A 21 20.34 5.81 0.49
C PRO A 21 18.81 5.61 0.49
N ALA A 22 18.22 5.47 -0.69
CA ALA A 22 16.80 5.25 -0.91
C ALA A 22 16.58 3.98 -1.74
N LYS A 23 15.37 3.43 -1.64
CA LYS A 23 14.96 2.29 -2.46
C LYS A 23 14.82 2.70 -3.93
N ILE A 24 15.19 1.80 -4.84
CA ILE A 24 15.08 2.00 -6.29
C ILE A 24 14.31 0.86 -6.94
N TYR A 25 13.67 1.14 -8.06
CA TYR A 25 12.83 0.20 -8.80
C TYR A 25 13.37 -0.05 -10.21
N SER A 26 13.17 -1.26 -10.71
CA SER A 26 13.31 -1.55 -12.14
C SER A 26 12.11 -1.04 -12.93
N ASP A 27 12.22 -1.07 -14.25
CA ASP A 27 11.04 -1.01 -15.11
C ASP A 27 10.06 -2.13 -14.78
N GLN A 28 8.77 -1.87 -15.01
CA GLN A 28 7.73 -2.87 -14.80
C GLN A 28 7.74 -3.89 -15.93
N PHE A 29 7.48 -5.15 -15.58
CA PHE A 29 7.40 -6.25 -16.54
C PHE A 29 6.23 -7.18 -16.20
N GLU A 30 5.65 -7.79 -17.23
CA GLU A 30 4.47 -8.63 -17.04
C GLU A 30 4.82 -10.12 -16.89
N VAL A 31 4.23 -10.80 -15.90
CA VAL A 31 4.29 -12.26 -15.74
C VAL A 31 2.90 -12.75 -15.31
N GLY A 32 2.32 -13.63 -16.12
CA GLY A 32 0.97 -14.16 -15.88
C GLY A 32 -0.06 -13.06 -15.69
N GLY A 33 -0.01 -12.04 -16.57
CA GLY A 33 -0.90 -10.88 -16.65
C GLY A 33 -0.77 -9.83 -15.54
N CYS A 34 0.10 -10.04 -14.55
CA CYS A 34 0.35 -9.07 -13.49
C CYS A 34 1.59 -8.27 -13.83
N LYS A 35 1.60 -6.98 -13.50
CA LYS A 35 2.81 -6.14 -13.57
C LYS A 35 3.63 -6.34 -12.30
N TRP A 36 4.92 -6.62 -12.51
CA TRP A 36 5.94 -6.86 -11.49
C TRP A 36 7.08 -5.85 -11.66
N CYS A 37 7.83 -5.61 -10.60
CA CYS A 37 9.11 -4.90 -10.66
C CYS A 37 10.11 -5.51 -9.67
N LEU A 38 11.40 -5.27 -9.90
CA LEU A 38 12.43 -5.48 -8.89
C LEU A 38 12.57 -4.22 -8.04
N LEU A 39 12.83 -4.43 -6.76
CA LEU A 39 13.11 -3.41 -5.77
C LEU A 39 14.48 -3.67 -5.15
N ALA A 40 15.33 -2.66 -5.10
CA ALA A 40 16.63 -2.75 -4.42
C ALA A 40 16.79 -1.65 -3.37
N TYR A 41 17.51 -1.99 -2.30
CA TYR A 41 18.10 -1.02 -1.37
C TYR A 41 19.61 -1.03 -1.60
N PRO A 42 20.17 -0.09 -2.40
CA PRO A 42 21.58 -0.09 -2.79
C PRO A 42 22.55 0.03 -1.62
N LYS A 43 22.11 0.70 -0.53
CA LYS A 43 22.85 0.89 0.72
C LYS A 43 22.30 0.02 1.86
N GLY A 44 21.44 -0.94 1.53
CA GLY A 44 20.80 -1.86 2.47
C GLY A 44 19.54 -1.32 3.14
N ASN A 45 18.79 -2.24 3.75
CA ASN A 45 17.56 -1.97 4.52
C ASN A 45 17.81 -2.26 6.00
N SER A 46 18.45 -1.31 6.71
CA SER A 46 18.93 -1.49 8.09
C SER A 46 19.99 -2.60 8.27
N VAL A 47 20.68 -2.97 7.19
CA VAL A 47 21.74 -4.00 7.15
C VAL A 47 22.83 -3.59 6.16
N ASP A 48 24.08 -4.01 6.38
CA ASP A 48 25.23 -3.67 5.49
C ASP A 48 25.36 -4.58 4.25
N PHE A 49 24.23 -4.89 3.64
CA PHE A 49 24.12 -5.74 2.46
C PHE A 49 23.26 -5.09 1.40
N LEU A 50 23.53 -5.37 0.13
CA LEU A 50 22.55 -5.11 -0.93
C LEU A 50 21.30 -5.95 -0.65
N SER A 51 20.15 -5.29 -0.53
CA SER A 51 18.86 -5.97 -0.37
C SER A 51 18.10 -5.96 -1.70
N LEU A 52 17.54 -7.10 -2.11
CA LEU A 52 16.76 -7.23 -3.34
C LEU A 52 15.43 -7.93 -3.10
N TYR A 53 14.37 -7.42 -3.74
CA TYR A 53 13.01 -7.92 -3.60
C TYR A 53 12.32 -7.99 -4.98
N LEU A 54 11.37 -8.91 -5.09
CA LEU A 54 10.39 -8.97 -6.17
C LEU A 54 9.07 -8.40 -5.63
N GLU A 55 8.44 -7.50 -6.38
CA GLU A 55 7.18 -6.85 -6.01
C GLU A 55 6.15 -6.96 -7.13
N VAL A 56 4.89 -7.19 -6.76
CA VAL A 56 3.75 -7.06 -7.66
C VAL A 56 3.42 -5.57 -7.78
N ALA A 57 3.99 -4.87 -8.77
CA ALA A 57 3.80 -3.43 -8.97
C ALA A 57 2.32 -2.99 -9.10
N SER A 58 1.45 -3.90 -9.53
CA SER A 58 0.02 -3.68 -9.72
C SER A 58 -0.83 -4.01 -8.48
N TYR A 59 -0.23 -4.28 -7.31
CA TYR A 59 -0.93 -4.81 -6.14
C TYR A 59 -2.16 -4.01 -5.70
N GLY A 60 -2.09 -2.68 -5.72
CA GLY A 60 -3.21 -1.80 -5.33
C GLY A 60 -4.36 -1.76 -6.34
N SER A 61 -4.13 -2.24 -7.57
CA SER A 61 -5.16 -2.34 -8.62
C SER A 61 -5.70 -3.76 -8.79
N LEU A 62 -5.16 -4.75 -8.07
CA LEU A 62 -5.63 -6.13 -8.15
C LEU A 62 -6.85 -6.33 -7.26
N PRO A 63 -7.81 -7.19 -7.65
CA PRO A 63 -9.00 -7.47 -6.83
C PRO A 63 -8.62 -8.02 -5.45
N SER A 64 -9.35 -7.61 -4.40
CA SER A 64 -9.11 -8.09 -3.04
C SER A 64 -9.11 -9.63 -2.95
N GLY A 65 -8.22 -10.15 -2.12
CA GLY A 65 -7.98 -11.58 -1.98
C GLY A 65 -7.17 -12.20 -3.13
N TRP A 66 -6.54 -11.38 -3.99
CA TRP A 66 -5.57 -11.88 -4.95
C TRP A 66 -4.37 -12.48 -4.23
N ARG A 67 -3.85 -13.61 -4.75
CA ARG A 67 -2.59 -14.20 -4.29
C ARG A 67 -1.79 -14.74 -5.47
N ARG A 68 -0.47 -14.60 -5.43
CA ARG A 68 0.46 -15.12 -6.44
C ARG A 68 1.49 -15.99 -5.77
N HIS A 69 1.43 -17.28 -6.03
CA HIS A 69 2.46 -18.21 -5.59
C HIS A 69 3.58 -18.17 -6.61
N THR A 70 4.71 -17.61 -6.22
CA THR A 70 5.87 -17.49 -7.10
C THR A 70 7.07 -18.18 -6.49
N ARG A 71 7.84 -18.83 -7.36
CA ARG A 71 9.22 -19.19 -7.08
C ARG A 71 10.10 -18.27 -7.90
N PHE A 72 11.04 -17.60 -7.27
CA PHE A 72 11.93 -16.70 -7.98
C PHE A 72 13.38 -16.82 -7.52
N ILE A 73 14.28 -16.52 -8.44
CA ILE A 73 15.73 -16.55 -8.25
C ILE A 73 16.23 -15.15 -8.56
N LEU A 74 16.93 -14.53 -7.62
CA LEU A 74 17.64 -13.27 -7.84
C LEU A 74 19.14 -13.57 -7.89
N THR A 75 19.81 -13.06 -8.92
CA THR A 75 21.23 -13.30 -9.18
C THR A 75 21.94 -11.98 -9.41
N ILE A 76 23.02 -11.73 -8.68
CA ILE A 76 23.93 -10.60 -8.92
C ILE A 76 24.99 -11.07 -9.90
N VAL A 77 25.05 -10.43 -11.08
CA VAL A 77 25.95 -10.86 -12.15
C VAL A 77 27.35 -10.35 -11.86
N ASN A 78 28.29 -11.28 -11.82
CA ASN A 78 29.72 -10.97 -11.97
C ASN A 78 29.99 -10.75 -13.45
N GLN A 79 30.41 -9.55 -13.82
CA GLN A 79 30.54 -9.11 -15.21
C GLN A 79 31.92 -9.35 -15.80
N ILE A 80 32.90 -9.81 -15.01
CA ILE A 80 34.28 -10.02 -15.45
C ILE A 80 34.57 -11.50 -15.68
N SER A 81 33.95 -12.41 -14.92
CA SER A 81 34.22 -13.84 -14.98
C SER A 81 32.94 -14.68 -15.04
N GLU A 82 32.79 -15.47 -16.10
CA GLU A 82 31.77 -16.53 -16.21
C GLU A 82 32.06 -17.72 -15.27
N ILE A 83 33.30 -17.85 -14.79
CA ILE A 83 33.75 -18.95 -13.91
C ILE A 83 33.40 -18.67 -12.44
N SER A 84 33.33 -17.39 -12.05
CA SER A 84 32.98 -16.99 -10.69
C SER A 84 31.49 -17.24 -10.41
N SER A 85 31.18 -17.87 -9.28
CA SER A 85 29.79 -18.14 -8.90
C SER A 85 29.06 -16.83 -8.66
N HIS A 86 28.05 -16.54 -9.48
CA HIS A 86 27.15 -15.41 -9.26
C HIS A 86 26.40 -15.61 -7.93
N PRO A 87 26.47 -14.66 -6.97
CA PRO A 87 25.65 -14.68 -5.77
C PRO A 87 24.19 -14.75 -6.17
N LYS A 88 23.54 -15.86 -5.85
CA LYS A 88 22.14 -16.12 -6.18
C LYS A 88 21.39 -16.65 -4.98
N LYS A 89 20.14 -16.23 -4.84
CA LYS A 89 19.21 -16.76 -3.84
C LYS A 89 17.88 -17.09 -4.49
N GLU A 90 17.31 -18.22 -4.09
CA GLU A 90 16.04 -18.72 -4.56
C GLU A 90 15.07 -18.81 -3.38
N THR A 91 13.81 -18.47 -3.62
CA THR A 91 12.74 -18.68 -2.66
C THR A 91 11.42 -18.94 -3.38
N GLN A 92 10.47 -19.47 -2.63
CA GLN A 92 9.10 -19.67 -3.08
C GLN A 92 8.18 -19.04 -2.04
N HIS A 93 7.34 -18.11 -2.47
CA HIS A 93 6.48 -17.37 -1.57
C HIS A 93 5.13 -17.01 -2.18
N TRP A 94 4.15 -16.79 -1.31
CA TRP A 94 2.86 -16.22 -1.67
C TRP A 94 2.94 -14.71 -1.49
N LEU A 95 2.64 -13.97 -2.55
CA LEU A 95 2.44 -12.53 -2.50
C LEU A 95 0.94 -12.23 -2.55
N ASP A 96 0.50 -11.23 -1.80
CA ASP A 96 -0.89 -10.79 -1.70
C ASP A 96 -0.98 -9.29 -1.36
N GLU A 97 -2.20 -8.80 -1.13
CA GLU A 97 -2.48 -7.39 -0.82
C GLU A 97 -1.74 -6.87 0.43
N ASN A 98 -1.51 -7.74 1.43
CA ASN A 98 -0.86 -7.36 2.68
C ASN A 98 0.66 -7.53 2.61
N SER A 99 1.14 -8.42 1.74
CA SER A 99 2.56 -8.67 1.49
C SER A 99 2.85 -8.70 -0.02
N PRO A 100 2.82 -7.54 -0.71
CA PRO A 100 2.94 -7.47 -2.16
C PRO A 100 4.38 -7.65 -2.67
N ASN A 101 5.36 -7.69 -1.77
CA ASN A 101 6.75 -7.95 -2.09
C ASN A 101 7.36 -9.01 -1.16
N TRP A 102 8.42 -9.65 -1.66
CA TRP A 102 9.25 -10.57 -0.90
C TRP A 102 10.65 -10.63 -1.48
N GLY A 103 11.64 -10.97 -0.66
CA GLY A 103 13.03 -10.93 -1.11
C GLY A 103 14.04 -11.27 -0.04
N PHE A 104 15.24 -10.73 -0.23
CA PHE A 104 16.41 -11.03 0.57
C PHE A 104 17.02 -9.72 1.07
N PRO A 105 16.92 -9.44 2.38
CA PRO A 105 17.60 -8.30 2.99
C PRO A 105 19.12 -8.34 2.80
N SER A 106 19.71 -9.54 2.71
CA SER A 106 21.15 -9.75 2.64
C SER A 106 21.55 -10.55 1.40
N MET A 107 21.65 -9.94 0.21
CA MET A 107 22.09 -10.64 -1.01
C MET A 107 23.60 -10.73 -1.13
N LEU A 108 24.29 -9.59 -0.98
CA LEU A 108 25.74 -9.48 -1.10
C LEU A 108 26.24 -8.38 -0.13
N PRO A 109 27.27 -8.63 0.68
CA PRO A 109 27.87 -7.60 1.52
C PRO A 109 28.29 -6.38 0.70
N LEU A 110 28.04 -5.17 1.23
CA LEU A 110 28.37 -3.94 0.49
C LEU A 110 29.89 -3.77 0.30
N ASN A 111 30.71 -4.24 1.25
CA ASN A 111 32.17 -4.23 1.13
C ASN A 111 32.65 -5.12 -0.05
N GLU A 112 32.05 -6.29 -0.25
CA GLU A 112 32.34 -7.18 -1.37
C GLU A 112 31.84 -6.60 -2.70
N LEU A 113 30.66 -6.00 -2.70
CA LEU A 113 30.07 -5.36 -3.89
C LEU A 113 30.92 -4.19 -4.40
N HIS A 114 31.49 -3.40 -3.48
CA HIS A 114 32.30 -2.23 -3.78
C HIS A 114 33.81 -2.51 -3.95
N ALA A 115 34.26 -3.74 -3.73
CA ALA A 115 35.65 -4.11 -3.95
C ALA A 115 35.99 -4.04 -5.46
N LYS A 116 37.07 -3.32 -5.80
CA LYS A 116 37.44 -2.98 -7.19
C LYS A 116 37.61 -4.19 -8.10
N ASP A 117 38.05 -5.32 -7.56
CA ASP A 117 38.45 -6.50 -8.35
C ASP A 117 37.43 -7.65 -8.30
N ASN A 118 36.30 -7.47 -7.62
CA ASN A 118 35.29 -8.53 -7.46
C ASN A 118 34.37 -8.70 -8.67
N GLY A 119 34.43 -7.80 -9.65
CA GLY A 119 33.75 -7.95 -10.95
C GLY A 119 32.23 -7.74 -10.97
N PHE A 120 31.58 -7.41 -9.85
CA PHE A 120 30.15 -7.11 -9.82
C PHE A 120 29.81 -5.74 -10.40
N MET A 121 30.71 -4.76 -10.23
CA MET A 121 30.51 -3.39 -10.66
C MET A 121 31.48 -3.04 -11.79
N VAL A 122 30.96 -2.91 -13.02
CA VAL A 122 31.74 -2.58 -14.21
C VAL A 122 31.19 -1.29 -14.80
N ASN A 123 32.04 -0.30 -15.04
CA ASN A 123 31.65 1.04 -15.50
C ASN A 123 30.59 1.72 -14.61
N GLY A 124 30.60 1.44 -13.30
CA GLY A 124 29.60 1.94 -12.36
C GLY A 124 28.21 1.31 -12.50
N GLU A 125 28.08 0.25 -13.31
CA GLU A 125 26.84 -0.49 -13.52
C GLU A 125 26.83 -1.78 -12.70
N LEU A 126 25.68 -2.08 -12.08
CA LEU A 126 25.38 -3.35 -11.45
C LEU A 126 24.30 -4.07 -12.25
N LYS A 127 24.49 -5.36 -12.53
CA LYS A 127 23.50 -6.19 -13.24
C LYS A 127 22.88 -7.22 -12.31
N ILE A 128 21.55 -7.23 -12.28
CA ILE A 128 20.74 -8.18 -11.53
C ILE A 128 19.90 -8.98 -12.53
N VAL A 129 19.92 -10.29 -12.41
CA VAL A 129 19.06 -11.19 -13.18
C VAL A 129 18.02 -11.75 -12.24
N ALA A 130 16.75 -11.65 -12.63
CA ALA A 130 15.65 -12.28 -11.94
C ALA A 130 14.99 -13.33 -12.83
N GLU A 131 14.81 -14.53 -12.30
CA GLU A 131 14.03 -15.61 -12.91
C GLU A 131 12.79 -15.81 -12.06
N ILE A 132 11.61 -15.58 -12.64
CA ILE A 132 10.33 -15.65 -11.96
C ILE A 132 9.54 -16.82 -12.54
N HIS A 133 9.06 -17.71 -11.67
CA HIS A 133 8.17 -18.81 -12.00
C HIS A 133 6.85 -18.63 -11.25
N LEU A 134 5.78 -18.38 -11.98
CA LEU A 134 4.44 -18.31 -11.42
C LEU A 134 3.90 -19.74 -11.33
N LEU A 135 3.71 -20.20 -10.10
CA LEU A 135 3.25 -21.55 -9.78
C LEU A 135 1.73 -21.61 -9.70
N GLU A 136 1.13 -20.60 -9.06
CA GLU A 136 -0.30 -20.54 -8.82
C GLU A 136 -0.79 -19.09 -8.74
N VAL A 137 -2.03 -18.88 -9.20
CA VAL A 137 -2.69 -17.58 -9.33
C VAL A 137 -4.07 -17.70 -8.72
N ILE A 138 -4.32 -17.00 -7.62
CA ILE A 138 -5.62 -16.92 -6.94
C ILE A 138 -6.18 -15.51 -7.08
N GLY A 139 -7.46 -15.38 -7.42
CA GLY A 139 -8.06 -14.08 -7.75
C GLY A 139 -7.89 -13.76 -9.23
N LYS A 140 -9.02 -13.51 -9.91
CA LYS A 140 -9.06 -13.32 -11.36
C LYS A 140 -8.31 -12.04 -11.71
N LEU A 141 -7.50 -12.14 -12.74
CA LEU A 141 -6.74 -11.05 -13.29
C LEU A 141 -7.56 -10.48 -14.43
N ASP A 142 -7.99 -9.24 -14.32
CA ASP A 142 -8.53 -8.51 -15.46
C ASP A 142 -7.35 -8.21 -16.39
N VAL A 143 -6.89 -9.22 -17.13
CA VAL A 143 -5.99 -8.99 -18.25
C VAL A 143 -6.84 -8.34 -19.32
N THR A 144 -6.70 -7.03 -19.44
CA THR A 144 -7.04 -6.31 -20.67
C THR A 144 -6.07 -6.81 -21.74
N GLU A 145 -6.37 -7.95 -22.35
CA GLU A 145 -5.85 -8.23 -23.68
C GLU A 145 -6.52 -7.21 -24.60
N GLU A 146 -5.76 -6.22 -25.05
CA GLU A 146 -6.11 -5.39 -26.19
C GLU A 146 -6.19 -6.28 -27.44
N THR A 147 -7.30 -7.00 -27.59
CA THR A 147 -7.77 -7.47 -28.90
C THR A 147 -9.27 -7.20 -29.01
N SER A 148 -9.59 -6.20 -29.85
CA SER A 148 -10.86 -6.02 -30.56
C SER A 148 -12.18 -6.09 -29.77
N THR A 149 -12.64 -4.92 -29.33
CA THR A 149 -14.04 -4.43 -29.38
C THR A 149 -15.18 -5.45 -29.56
N VAL A 150 -15.53 -6.17 -28.50
CA VAL A 150 -16.93 -6.38 -28.05
C VAL A 150 -16.86 -6.46 -26.52
N THR A 151 -17.27 -5.42 -25.80
CA THR A 151 -17.49 -5.55 -24.35
C THR A 151 -18.67 -6.49 -24.15
N GLU A 152 -18.41 -7.78 -23.96
CA GLU A 152 -19.42 -8.75 -23.52
C GLU A 152 -19.94 -8.33 -22.15
N THR A 153 -21.14 -7.76 -22.12
CA THR A 153 -21.87 -7.47 -20.89
C THR A 153 -22.62 -8.73 -20.44
N MET A 154 -22.54 -9.05 -19.15
CA MET A 154 -23.31 -10.15 -18.55
C MET A 154 -24.66 -9.62 -18.05
N ASP A 155 -25.75 -10.35 -18.32
CA ASP A 155 -27.04 -10.06 -17.71
C ASP A 155 -27.12 -10.70 -16.32
N VAL A 156 -27.34 -9.87 -15.29
CA VAL A 156 -27.59 -10.31 -13.91
C VAL A 156 -28.93 -9.73 -13.48
N ASN A 157 -29.94 -10.58 -13.29
CA ASN A 157 -31.29 -10.16 -12.88
C ASN A 157 -31.87 -9.04 -13.77
N GLY A 158 -31.61 -9.09 -15.09
CA GLY A 158 -32.05 -8.09 -16.07
C GLY A 158 -31.18 -6.84 -16.13
N PHE A 159 -30.02 -6.81 -15.47
CA PHE A 159 -29.05 -5.71 -15.55
C PHE A 159 -27.85 -6.12 -16.40
N GLN A 160 -27.56 -5.37 -17.45
CA GLN A 160 -26.35 -5.56 -18.26
C GLN A 160 -25.15 -4.93 -17.55
N LEU A 161 -24.22 -5.77 -17.12
CA LEU A 161 -23.06 -5.40 -16.32
C LEU A 161 -21.77 -5.80 -17.02
N LEU A 162 -20.70 -5.09 -16.71
CA LEU A 162 -19.37 -5.57 -17.08
C LEU A 162 -19.04 -6.85 -16.27
N PRO A 163 -18.29 -7.81 -16.83
CA PRO A 163 -17.91 -9.02 -16.11
C PRO A 163 -17.22 -8.74 -14.76
N SER A 164 -16.47 -7.65 -14.66
CA SER A 164 -15.82 -7.18 -13.42
C SER A 164 -16.82 -6.79 -12.32
N GLN A 165 -17.99 -6.27 -12.70
CA GLN A 165 -19.05 -5.85 -11.79
C GLN A 165 -20.02 -6.99 -11.45
N ALA A 166 -20.18 -7.96 -12.35
CA ALA A 166 -21.18 -9.03 -12.23
C ALA A 166 -21.08 -9.81 -10.92
N LYS A 167 -19.87 -10.13 -10.44
CA LYS A 167 -19.68 -10.88 -9.19
C LYS A 167 -20.17 -10.12 -7.96
N ALA A 168 -19.87 -8.83 -7.88
CA ALA A 168 -20.30 -7.97 -6.77
C ALA A 168 -21.83 -7.87 -6.75
N VAL A 169 -22.44 -7.66 -7.92
CA VAL A 169 -23.90 -7.56 -8.04
C VAL A 169 -24.59 -8.90 -7.75
N ILE A 170 -24.06 -10.04 -8.22
CA ILE A 170 -24.59 -11.37 -7.87
C ILE A 170 -24.58 -11.56 -6.36
N CYS A 171 -23.45 -11.31 -5.69
CA CYS A 171 -23.34 -11.47 -4.24
C CYS A 171 -24.30 -10.52 -3.47
N MET A 172 -24.48 -9.30 -3.98
CA MET A 172 -25.44 -8.34 -3.44
C MET A 172 -26.87 -8.87 -3.52
N PHE A 173 -27.29 -9.40 -4.68
CA PHE A 173 -28.62 -10.01 -4.85
C PHE A 173 -28.80 -11.30 -4.05
N GLU A 174 -27.74 -12.08 -3.82
CA GLU A 174 -27.79 -13.26 -2.95
C GLU A 174 -28.03 -12.88 -1.48
N ARG A 175 -27.41 -11.79 -1.02
CA ARG A 175 -27.56 -11.29 0.37
C ARG A 175 -28.85 -10.51 0.58
N HIS A 176 -29.28 -9.78 -0.45
CA HIS A 176 -30.45 -8.89 -0.45
C HIS A 176 -31.31 -9.16 -1.69
N PRO A 177 -32.00 -10.30 -1.76
CA PRO A 177 -32.82 -10.67 -2.92
C PRO A 177 -33.97 -9.68 -3.19
N GLU A 178 -34.40 -8.94 -2.16
CA GLU A 178 -35.46 -7.92 -2.23
C GLU A 178 -35.06 -6.65 -2.99
N ILE A 179 -33.75 -6.42 -3.20
CA ILE A 179 -33.17 -5.12 -3.55
C ILE A 179 -33.78 -4.44 -4.78
N ALA A 180 -34.12 -5.20 -5.82
CA ALA A 180 -34.68 -4.67 -7.06
C ALA A 180 -36.06 -5.27 -7.40
N THR A 181 -36.78 -5.78 -6.39
CA THR A 181 -38.08 -6.44 -6.61
C THR A 181 -39.16 -5.52 -7.17
N GLU A 182 -39.11 -4.22 -6.86
CA GLU A 182 -40.05 -3.20 -7.35
C GLU A 182 -39.41 -2.25 -8.36
N PHE A 183 -38.24 -2.63 -8.90
CA PHE A 183 -37.45 -1.77 -9.77
C PHE A 183 -38.18 -1.48 -11.09
N ARG A 184 -38.47 -0.20 -11.31
CA ARG A 184 -39.37 0.27 -12.38
C ARG A 184 -38.68 0.52 -13.73
N PRO A 185 -37.44 1.06 -13.79
CA PRO A 185 -36.78 1.37 -15.05
C PRO A 185 -36.61 0.15 -15.97
N LYS A 186 -37.12 0.27 -17.20
CA LYS A 186 -37.01 -0.74 -18.26
C LYS A 186 -35.92 -0.41 -19.28
N ASN A 187 -35.54 0.87 -19.41
CA ASN A 187 -34.53 1.31 -20.38
C ASN A 187 -33.13 0.79 -19.98
N PRO A 188 -32.43 0.03 -20.83
CA PRO A 188 -31.14 -0.57 -20.49
C PRO A 188 -30.07 0.41 -19.99
N ASN A 189 -30.01 1.61 -20.56
CA ASN A 189 -29.05 2.63 -20.14
C ASN A 189 -29.36 3.15 -18.73
N LEU A 190 -30.64 3.36 -18.41
CA LEU A 190 -31.06 3.74 -17.07
C LEU A 190 -30.74 2.62 -16.07
N ARG A 191 -31.05 1.36 -16.42
CA ARG A 191 -30.74 0.20 -15.57
C ARG A 191 -29.25 0.11 -15.25
N LYS A 192 -28.39 0.30 -16.26
CA LYS A 192 -26.94 0.37 -16.09
C LYS A 192 -26.52 1.54 -15.20
N GLY A 193 -27.08 2.73 -15.43
CA GLY A 193 -26.80 3.92 -14.62
C GLY A 193 -27.12 3.72 -13.14
N TYR A 194 -28.31 3.18 -12.83
CA TYR A 194 -28.71 2.88 -11.46
C TYR A 194 -27.81 1.84 -10.80
N MET A 195 -27.44 0.75 -11.50
CA MET A 195 -26.52 -0.24 -10.94
C MET A 195 -25.13 0.31 -10.72
N SER A 196 -24.63 1.14 -11.64
CA SER A 196 -23.34 1.82 -11.46
C SER A 196 -23.37 2.72 -10.23
N LEU A 197 -24.44 3.50 -10.05
CA LEU A 197 -24.61 4.38 -8.90
C LEU A 197 -24.68 3.56 -7.59
N LEU A 198 -25.34 2.41 -7.59
CA LEU A 198 -25.46 1.54 -6.41
C LEU A 198 -24.10 0.93 -6.02
N LEU A 199 -23.33 0.50 -7.01
CA LEU A 199 -21.97 0.02 -6.79
C LEU A 199 -21.05 1.13 -6.26
N SER A 200 -21.15 2.34 -6.82
CA SER A 200 -20.38 3.49 -6.34
C SER A 200 -20.72 3.85 -4.89
N LEU A 201 -22.00 3.88 -4.51
CA LEU A 201 -22.44 4.09 -3.12
C LEU A 201 -21.83 3.06 -2.17
N ILE A 202 -21.90 1.77 -2.53
CA ILE A 202 -21.35 0.69 -1.71
C ILE A 202 -19.82 0.83 -1.61
N GLU A 203 -19.16 1.21 -2.70
CA GLU A 203 -17.72 1.44 -2.73
C GLU A 203 -17.31 2.60 -1.83
N THR A 204 -18.00 3.75 -1.92
CA THR A 204 -17.78 4.92 -1.05
C THR A 204 -17.91 4.54 0.43
N MET A 205 -18.91 3.73 0.78
CA MET A 205 -19.07 3.24 2.16
C MET A 205 -17.98 2.23 2.58
N CYS A 206 -17.38 1.50 1.64
CA CYS A 206 -16.29 0.56 1.90
C CYS A 206 -14.92 1.25 2.05
N GLN A 207 -14.70 2.40 1.42
CA GLN A 207 -13.41 3.10 1.36
C GLN A 207 -13.04 3.87 2.65
N LEU A 208 -13.27 3.24 3.81
CA LEU A 208 -12.89 3.69 5.16
C LEU A 208 -13.71 4.87 5.74
N PRO A 209 -14.25 4.73 6.98
CA PRO A 209 -14.95 5.80 7.70
C PRO A 209 -14.11 7.05 8.07
N GLN A 210 -12.79 7.04 7.84
CA GLN A 210 -11.88 8.11 8.32
C GLN A 210 -11.78 9.31 7.35
N GLU A 211 -12.27 9.18 6.11
CA GLU A 211 -12.13 10.22 5.07
C GLU A 211 -13.46 10.66 4.43
N ILE A 212 -14.60 10.09 4.84
CA ILE A 212 -15.90 10.48 4.28
C ILE A 212 -16.26 11.87 4.81
N SER A 213 -16.35 12.86 3.91
CA SER A 213 -16.76 14.21 4.29
C SER A 213 -18.27 14.26 4.56
N LYS A 214 -18.71 15.31 5.28
CA LYS A 214 -20.15 15.57 5.47
C LYS A 214 -20.88 15.75 4.13
N ASP A 215 -20.20 16.32 3.14
CA ASP A 215 -20.74 16.50 1.80
C ASP A 215 -20.92 15.14 1.09
N ASP A 216 -19.95 14.23 1.21
CA ASP A 216 -20.04 12.87 0.65
C ASP A 216 -21.20 12.07 1.27
N LEU A 217 -21.43 12.20 2.58
CA LEU A 217 -22.59 11.61 3.25
C LEU A 217 -23.91 12.19 2.71
N CYS A 218 -24.00 13.50 2.54
CA CYS A 218 -25.19 14.14 1.97
C CYS A 218 -25.47 13.65 0.55
N GLU A 219 -24.43 13.53 -0.29
CA GLU A 219 -24.56 12.98 -1.65
C GLU A 219 -25.01 11.51 -1.63
N ALA A 220 -24.49 10.71 -0.69
CA ALA A 220 -24.90 9.33 -0.52
C ALA A 220 -26.39 9.19 -0.15
N TYR A 221 -26.89 9.98 0.81
CA TYR A 221 -28.32 9.99 1.16
C TYR A 221 -29.20 10.47 0.00
N ALA A 222 -28.75 11.49 -0.76
CA ALA A 222 -29.46 11.95 -1.94
C ALA A 222 -29.57 10.84 -3.01
N ALA A 223 -28.48 10.10 -3.24
CA ALA A 223 -28.45 8.99 -4.18
C ALA A 223 -29.33 7.81 -3.73
N LEU A 224 -29.40 7.50 -2.42
CA LEU A 224 -30.35 6.53 -1.87
C LEU A 224 -31.80 6.93 -2.14
N GLY A 225 -32.13 8.22 -1.97
CA GLY A 225 -33.46 8.76 -2.30
C GLY A 225 -33.84 8.52 -3.76
N LEU A 226 -32.94 8.83 -4.69
CA LEU A 226 -33.13 8.59 -6.13
C LEU A 226 -33.35 7.11 -6.45
N MET A 227 -32.63 6.20 -5.80
CA MET A 227 -32.79 4.77 -6.00
C MET A 227 -34.11 4.23 -5.47
N ARG A 228 -34.56 4.74 -4.32
CA ARG A 228 -35.87 4.38 -3.77
C ARG A 228 -37.00 4.80 -4.70
N ASP A 229 -36.90 5.99 -5.30
CA ASP A 229 -37.87 6.47 -6.28
C ASP A 229 -37.91 5.59 -7.55
N ALA A 230 -36.77 5.00 -7.90
CA ALA A 230 -36.66 4.00 -8.97
C ALA A 230 -37.19 2.60 -8.58
N GLY A 231 -37.54 2.39 -7.31
CA GLY A 231 -38.11 1.15 -6.79
C GLY A 231 -37.08 0.17 -6.20
N PHE A 232 -35.87 0.64 -5.85
CA PHE A 232 -34.95 -0.18 -5.05
C PHE A 232 -35.36 -0.22 -3.58
N LYS A 233 -35.17 -1.37 -2.95
CA LYS A 233 -35.34 -1.58 -1.50
C LYS A 233 -33.96 -1.61 -0.84
N LEU A 234 -33.57 -0.49 -0.22
CA LEU A 234 -32.20 -0.24 0.28
C LEU A 234 -32.17 0.08 1.78
N ASP A 235 -33.17 -0.33 2.55
CA ASP A 235 -33.25 -0.06 3.99
C ASP A 235 -32.01 -0.56 4.75
N TRP A 236 -31.44 -1.69 4.30
CA TRP A 236 -30.21 -2.24 4.86
C TRP A 236 -28.99 -1.35 4.61
N LEU A 237 -28.93 -0.66 3.47
CA LEU A 237 -27.83 0.19 3.07
C LEU A 237 -27.93 1.55 3.75
N GLU A 238 -29.15 2.08 3.89
CA GLU A 238 -29.44 3.29 4.68
C GLU A 238 -29.01 3.11 6.13
N LYS A 239 -29.41 2.01 6.78
CA LYS A 239 -28.94 1.68 8.14
C LYS A 239 -27.41 1.61 8.25
N LYS A 240 -26.75 1.07 7.23
CA LYS A 240 -25.28 1.00 7.21
C LYS A 240 -24.65 2.37 7.04
N LEU A 241 -25.30 3.28 6.33
CA LEU A 241 -24.85 4.66 6.15
C LEU A 241 -24.99 5.44 7.46
N ASP A 242 -26.08 5.23 8.21
CA ASP A 242 -26.26 5.79 9.55
C ASP A 242 -25.14 5.33 10.49
N GLU A 243 -24.82 4.03 10.51
CA GLU A 243 -23.73 3.47 11.32
C GLU A 243 -22.36 4.11 10.98
N VAL A 244 -22.11 4.42 9.70
CA VAL A 244 -20.88 5.08 9.25
C VAL A 244 -20.85 6.55 9.70
N SER A 245 -21.96 7.26 9.56
CA SER A 245 -22.11 8.66 9.99
C SER A 245 -21.90 8.83 11.49
N GLU A 246 -22.51 7.96 12.31
CA GLU A 246 -22.30 7.98 13.76
C GLU A 246 -20.85 7.68 14.14
N LYS A 247 -20.19 6.79 13.39
CA LYS A 247 -18.78 6.45 13.64
C LYS A 247 -17.86 7.62 13.33
N SER A 248 -18.09 8.35 12.23
CA SER A 248 -17.27 9.52 11.88
C SER A 248 -17.40 10.66 12.89
N GLU A 249 -18.61 10.93 13.39
CA GLU A 249 -18.82 11.96 14.43
C GLU A 249 -18.09 11.62 15.74
N ASN A 250 -18.15 10.35 16.15
CA ASN A 250 -17.45 9.87 17.34
C ASN A 250 -15.92 9.94 17.20
N GLU A 251 -15.39 9.75 15.99
CA GLU A 251 -13.97 9.84 15.70
C GLU A 251 -13.47 11.28 15.72
N GLU A 252 -14.19 12.22 15.09
CA GLU A 252 -13.91 13.66 15.12
C GLU A 252 -13.87 14.21 16.56
N ALA A 253 -14.81 13.77 17.40
CA ALA A 253 -14.86 14.13 18.82
C ALA A 253 -13.62 13.62 19.59
N ARG A 254 -13.17 12.39 19.33
CA ARG A 254 -11.97 11.81 19.97
C ARG A 254 -10.69 12.48 19.50
N GLU A 255 -10.59 12.82 18.23
CA GLU A 255 -9.44 13.54 17.69
C GLU A 255 -9.33 14.95 18.30
N THR A 256 -10.47 15.63 18.46
CA THR A 256 -10.54 16.93 19.15
C THR A 256 -10.04 16.82 20.60
N GLN A 257 -10.48 15.80 21.34
CA GLN A 257 -10.01 15.54 22.71
C GLN A 257 -8.51 15.21 22.77
N MET A 258 -8.00 14.46 21.79
CA MET A 258 -6.57 14.15 21.71
C MET A 258 -5.73 15.41 21.51
N LYS A 259 -6.14 16.31 20.60
CA LYS A 259 -5.47 17.60 20.37
C LYS A 259 -5.46 18.48 21.61
N GLU A 260 -6.55 18.50 22.37
CA GLU A 260 -6.63 19.23 23.64
C GLU A 260 -5.63 18.66 24.68
N MET A 261 -5.59 17.34 24.86
CA MET A 261 -4.62 16.69 25.75
C MET A 261 -3.16 16.92 25.32
N GLU A 262 -2.87 16.96 24.02
CA GLU A 262 -1.54 17.26 23.50
C GLU A 262 -1.08 18.68 23.85
N GLU A 263 -1.97 19.67 23.73
CA GLU A 263 -1.67 21.05 24.09
C GLU A 263 -1.52 21.22 25.61
N GLU A 264 -2.33 20.52 26.42
CA GLU A 264 -2.13 20.46 27.87
C GLU A 264 -0.76 19.86 28.24
N LEU A 265 -0.37 18.76 27.59
CA LEU A 265 0.93 18.12 27.80
C LEU A 265 2.09 19.06 27.44
N LYS A 266 1.96 19.81 26.35
CA LYS A 266 2.94 20.82 25.93
C LYS A 266 3.06 21.95 26.95
N ASN A 267 1.94 22.44 27.47
CA ASN A 267 1.92 23.43 28.55
C ASN A 267 2.58 22.91 29.84
N LEU A 268 2.33 21.65 30.21
CA LEU A 268 2.98 21.03 31.37
C LEU A 268 4.49 20.86 31.18
N LYS A 269 4.94 20.47 29.98
CA LYS A 269 6.37 20.40 29.64
C LYS A 269 7.05 21.76 29.79
N GLN A 270 6.40 22.83 29.33
CA GLN A 270 6.94 24.18 29.48
C GLN A 270 7.07 24.57 30.96
N LYS A 271 6.03 24.33 31.76
CA LYS A 271 6.08 24.60 33.22
C LYS A 271 7.18 23.80 33.93
N TRP A 272 7.41 22.56 33.52
CA TRP A 272 8.49 21.73 34.05
C TRP A 272 9.87 22.32 33.73
N LEU A 273 10.11 22.76 32.50
CA LEU A 273 11.35 23.44 32.09
C LEU A 273 11.58 24.74 32.88
N ASP A 274 10.53 25.55 33.07
CA ASP A 274 10.63 26.79 33.84
C ASP A 274 11.03 26.51 35.30
N MET A 275 10.46 25.45 35.89
CA MET A 275 10.76 25.05 37.26
C MET A 275 12.16 24.43 37.40
N GLU A 276 12.62 23.67 36.41
CA GLU A 276 14.00 23.16 36.34
C GLU A 276 15.01 24.32 36.29
N ALA A 277 14.74 25.35 35.49
CA ALA A 277 15.58 26.55 35.44
C ALA A 277 15.62 27.30 36.80
N LEU A 278 14.50 27.34 37.53
CA LEU A 278 14.47 27.91 38.88
C LEU A 278 15.31 27.11 39.87
N VAL A 279 15.26 25.78 39.81
CA VAL A 279 16.06 24.90 40.66
C VAL A 279 17.56 25.10 40.40
N GLU A 280 17.98 25.14 39.13
CA GLU A 280 19.39 25.37 38.78
C GLU A 280 19.87 26.76 39.20
N LYS A 281 19.02 27.79 39.09
CA LYS A 281 19.31 29.13 39.59
C LYS A 281 19.53 29.15 41.11
N GLU A 282 18.70 28.46 41.89
CA GLU A 282 18.87 28.39 43.34
C GLU A 282 20.09 27.56 43.74
N LYS A 283 20.38 26.44 43.04
CA LYS A 283 21.63 25.70 43.24
C LYS A 283 22.86 26.59 43.05
N ALA A 284 22.89 27.41 41.99
CA ALA A 284 23.99 28.32 41.72
C ALA A 284 24.18 29.34 42.86
N LYS A 285 23.08 29.91 43.38
CA LYS A 285 23.13 30.83 44.54
C LYS A 285 23.67 30.14 45.80
N VAL A 286 23.20 28.93 46.10
CA VAL A 286 23.67 28.15 47.26
C VAL A 286 25.15 27.81 47.12
N SER A 287 25.62 27.49 45.91
CA SER A 287 27.03 27.25 45.64
C SER A 287 27.88 28.51 45.84
N ALA A 288 27.42 29.67 45.35
CA ALA A 288 28.10 30.94 45.53
C ALA A 288 28.20 31.34 47.02
N ALA A 289 27.13 31.15 47.79
CA ALA A 289 27.12 31.45 49.23
C ALA A 289 28.05 30.54 50.05
N LYS A 290 28.39 29.35 49.54
CA LYS A 290 29.34 28.42 50.17
C LYS A 290 30.79 28.64 49.73
N ALA A 291 31.04 29.53 48.78
CA ALA A 291 32.40 29.82 48.33
C ALA A 291 33.21 30.47 49.47
N PRO A 292 34.46 30.04 49.72
CA PRO A 292 35.31 30.70 50.70
C PRO A 292 35.57 32.15 50.31
N LEU A 293 35.59 33.07 51.28
CA LEU A 293 36.03 34.45 51.05
C LEU A 293 37.48 34.44 50.58
N SER A 294 37.79 35.25 49.57
CA SER A 294 39.17 35.42 49.13
C SER A 294 39.94 36.29 50.13
N PHE A 295 41.27 36.24 50.08
CA PHE A 295 42.12 37.06 50.96
C PHE A 295 41.83 38.56 50.81
N ASP A 296 41.54 39.02 49.59
CA ASP A 296 41.19 40.42 49.30
C ASP A 296 39.76 40.80 49.75
N ASP A 297 38.87 39.83 50.01
CA ASP A 297 37.54 40.10 50.57
C ASP A 297 37.56 40.24 52.10
N VAL A 298 38.65 39.81 52.75
CA VAL A 298 38.78 39.74 54.22
C VAL A 298 39.65 40.86 54.79
N VAL A 299 40.58 41.42 54.00
CA VAL A 299 41.55 42.44 54.39
C VAL A 299 41.17 43.79 53.81
#